data_AF-A0A1Y6BBV3-F1
#
_entry.id   AF-A0A1Y6BBV3-F1
#
_cell.length_a   1.000
_cell.length_b   1.000
_cell.length_c   1.000
_cell.angle_alpha   90.00
_cell.angle_beta   90.00
_cell.angle_gamma   90.00
#
_symmetry.space_group_name_H-M   'P 1'
#
loop_
_entity.id
_entity.type
_entity.pdbx_description
1 polymer ?
#
loop_
_entity_poly.entity_id
_entity_poly.type
_entity_poly.pdbx_seq_one_letter_code
_entity_poly.pdbx_strand_id
1 'polypeptide(L)'
;MAGMLTLGSVLGGIAAYGLAYSMFEPILEPILKYFELLKEFEGIKADLEDQCYWSLFLVGVTPVPFQLGTLSAGLIGMRLDGFIAVIAISRGIRYFGLAALVRVFGSRLEKILDRYETPLMIGFLLIFVGLIVYSLAS
;
A
#
# COMPACT_ATOMS: atom_id res chain seq x y z
N MET A 1 20.86 -1.93 8.49
CA MET A 1 19.47 -2.11 8.94
C MET A 1 18.44 -1.55 7.94
N ALA A 2 18.63 -0.34 7.39
CA ALA A 2 17.71 0.24 6.40
C ALA A 2 17.39 -0.66 5.19
N GLY A 3 18.39 -1.33 4.59
CA GLY A 3 18.15 -2.23 3.45
C GLY A 3 17.19 -3.40 3.76
N MET A 4 17.32 -4.02 4.93
CA MET A 4 16.43 -5.12 5.35
C MET A 4 15.00 -4.63 5.63
N LEU A 5 14.85 -3.43 6.20
CA LEU A 5 13.53 -2.81 6.42
C LEU A 5 12.86 -2.46 5.10
N THR A 6 13.62 -1.97 4.13
CA THR A 6 13.11 -1.66 2.79
C THR A 6 12.64 -2.95 2.09
N LEU A 7 13.45 -4.00 2.11
CA LEU A 7 13.09 -5.30 1.52
C LEU A 7 11.87 -5.92 2.19
N GLY A 8 11.82 -5.93 3.53
CA GLY A 8 10.67 -6.43 4.28
C GLY A 8 9.39 -5.62 3.99
N SER A 9 9.49 -4.30 3.86
CA SER A 9 8.37 -3.43 3.52
C SER A 9 7.86 -3.67 2.10
N VAL A 10 8.77 -3.87 1.12
CA VAL A 10 8.40 -4.19 -0.26
C VAL A 10 7.72 -5.57 -0.32
N LEU A 11 8.27 -6.59 0.34
CA LEU A 11 7.68 -7.93 0.37
C LEU A 11 6.30 -7.94 1.04
N GLY A 12 6.15 -7.24 2.17
CA GLY A 12 4.84 -7.07 2.82
C GLY A 12 3.84 -6.31 1.94
N GLY A 13 4.30 -5.30 1.21
CA GLY A 13 3.48 -4.56 0.25
C GLY A 13 3.00 -5.44 -0.91
N ILE A 14 3.87 -6.29 -1.46
CA ILE A 14 3.50 -7.25 -2.52
C ILE A 14 2.46 -8.25 -2.00
N ALA A 15 2.64 -8.76 -0.77
CA ALA A 15 1.66 -9.67 -0.17
C ALA A 15 0.29 -9.01 0.01
N ALA A 16 0.26 -7.76 0.52
CA ALA A 16 -0.98 -7.01 0.68
C ALA A 16 -1.65 -6.65 -0.66
N TYR A 17 -0.86 -6.30 -1.68
CA TYR A 17 -1.36 -6.11 -3.04
C TYR A 17 -2.01 -7.39 -3.58
N GLY A 18 -1.34 -8.53 -3.42
CA GLY A 18 -1.84 -9.81 -3.92
C GLY A 18 -3.15 -10.22 -3.25
N LEU A 19 -3.27 -10.02 -1.93
CA LEU A 19 -4.54 -10.26 -1.24
C LEU A 19 -5.65 -9.33 -1.74
N ALA A 20 -5.37 -8.03 -1.83
CA ALA A 20 -6.34 -7.05 -2.31
C ALA A 20 -6.82 -7.35 -3.73
N TYR A 21 -5.91 -7.75 -4.61
CA TYR A 21 -6.22 -8.19 -5.96
C TYR A 21 -7.17 -9.38 -5.96
N SER A 22 -6.90 -10.41 -5.15
CA SER A 22 -7.78 -11.58 -5.00
C SER A 22 -9.14 -11.26 -4.39
N MET A 23 -9.29 -10.13 -3.67
CA MET A 23 -10.57 -9.69 -3.12
C MET A 23 -11.45 -8.94 -4.15
N PHE A 24 -10.91 -8.61 -5.32
CA PHE A 24 -11.65 -7.90 -6.34
C PHE A 24 -12.91 -8.66 -6.76
N GLU A 25 -12.77 -9.91 -7.20
CA GLU A 25 -13.90 -10.75 -7.64
C GLU A 25 -14.93 -11.05 -6.53
N PRO A 26 -14.55 -11.53 -5.33
CA PRO A 26 -15.54 -11.91 -4.32
C PRO A 26 -16.19 -10.73 -3.59
N ILE A 27 -15.55 -9.55 -3.55
CA ILE A 27 -16.05 -8.40 -2.77
C ILE A 27 -16.34 -7.21 -3.67
N LEU A 28 -15.36 -6.74 -4.44
CA LEU A 28 -15.47 -5.46 -5.14
C LEU A 28 -16.37 -5.56 -6.38
N GLU A 29 -16.29 -6.64 -7.14
CA GLU A 29 -17.07 -6.87 -8.35
C GLU A 29 -18.60 -6.93 -8.07
N PRO A 30 -19.10 -7.64 -7.04
CA PRO A 30 -20.52 -7.59 -6.65
C PRO A 30 -20.99 -6.19 -6.27
N ILE A 31 -20.16 -5.42 -5.56
CA ILE A 31 -20.46 -4.04 -5.17
C ILE A 31 -20.57 -3.16 -6.44
N LEU A 32 -19.58 -3.24 -7.34
CA LEU A 32 -19.57 -2.48 -8.59
C LEU A 32 -20.74 -2.87 -9.52
N LYS A 33 -21.12 -4.16 -9.54
CA LYS A 33 -22.32 -4.64 -10.27
C LYS A 33 -23.60 -4.07 -9.68
N TYR A 34 -23.72 -4.03 -8.35
CA TYR A 34 -24.89 -3.48 -7.67
C TYR A 34 -25.12 -1.99 -8.00
N PHE A 35 -24.04 -1.22 -8.15
CA PHE A 35 -24.11 0.18 -8.55
C PHE A 35 -24.11 0.40 -10.08
N GLU A 36 -24.12 -0.66 -10.90
CA GLU A 36 -23.99 -0.61 -12.36
C GLU A 36 -22.71 0.08 -12.88
N LEU A 37 -21.73 0.28 -12.01
CA LEU A 37 -20.47 0.99 -12.30
C LEU A 37 -19.39 0.08 -12.90
N LEU A 38 -19.61 -1.23 -12.97
CA LEU A 38 -18.56 -2.19 -13.38
C LEU A 38 -17.96 -1.86 -14.77
N LYS A 39 -18.80 -1.54 -15.76
CA LYS A 39 -18.34 -1.20 -17.12
C LYS A 39 -17.60 0.13 -17.18
N GLU A 40 -18.07 1.14 -16.45
CA GLU A 40 -17.35 2.41 -16.34
C GLU A 40 -16.01 2.23 -15.64
N PHE A 41 -15.98 1.44 -14.56
CA PHE A 41 -14.76 1.14 -13.83
C PHE A 41 -13.71 0.47 -14.74
N GLU A 42 -14.09 -0.53 -15.54
CA GLU A 42 -13.18 -1.17 -16.50
C GLU A 42 -12.69 -0.20 -17.58
N GLY A 43 -13.56 0.66 -18.10
CA GLY A 43 -13.21 1.65 -19.12
C GLY A 43 -12.25 2.73 -18.61
N ILE A 44 -12.41 3.16 -17.35
CA ILE A 44 -11.61 4.22 -16.74
C ILE A 44 -10.33 3.66 -16.11
N LYS A 45 -10.26 2.33 -15.86
CA LYS A 45 -9.11 1.65 -15.25
C LYS A 45 -7.78 1.99 -15.93
N ALA A 46 -7.76 1.97 -17.27
CA ALA A 46 -6.56 2.24 -18.05
C ALA A 46 -6.08 3.70 -17.89
N ASP A 47 -6.99 4.66 -17.84
CA ASP A 47 -6.67 6.08 -17.64
C ASP A 47 -6.27 6.39 -16.19
N LEU A 48 -6.76 5.59 -15.24
CA LEU A 48 -6.45 5.72 -13.82
C LEU A 48 -5.10 5.12 -13.44
N GLU A 49 -4.56 4.15 -14.18
CA GLU A 49 -3.29 3.52 -13.82
C GLU A 49 -2.16 4.55 -13.63
N ASP A 50 -2.00 5.46 -14.58
CA ASP A 50 -0.98 6.51 -14.53
C ASP A 50 -1.14 7.43 -13.31
N GLN A 51 -2.38 7.81 -13.00
CA GLN A 51 -2.68 8.66 -11.84
C GLN A 51 -2.50 7.90 -10.52
N CYS A 52 -2.78 6.60 -10.50
CA CYS A 52 -2.58 5.73 -9.36
C CYS A 52 -1.09 5.55 -9.04
N TYR A 53 -0.19 5.47 -10.03
CA TYR A 53 1.25 5.42 -9.75
C TYR A 53 1.74 6.68 -9.03
N TRP A 54 1.34 7.86 -9.49
CA TRP A 54 1.69 9.13 -8.83
C TRP A 54 1.08 9.26 -7.44
N SER A 55 -0.18 8.87 -7.30
CA SER A 55 -0.88 8.88 -6.00
C SER A 55 -0.22 7.93 -5.01
N LEU A 56 0.12 6.72 -5.44
CA LEU A 56 0.82 5.72 -4.62
C LEU A 56 2.23 6.20 -4.24
N PHE A 57 2.94 6.85 -5.16
CA PHE A 57 4.25 7.43 -4.89
C PHE A 57 4.16 8.50 -3.79
N LEU A 58 3.24 9.45 -3.93
CA LEU A 58 3.03 10.51 -2.95
C LEU A 58 2.62 9.95 -1.59
N VAL A 59 1.71 8.98 -1.55
CA VAL A 59 1.28 8.29 -0.32
C VAL A 59 2.44 7.51 0.31
N GLY A 60 3.32 6.90 -0.50
CA GLY A 60 4.48 6.15 -0.01
C GLY A 60 5.58 7.02 0.59
N VAL A 61 5.75 8.23 0.07
CA VAL A 61 6.72 9.23 0.55
C VAL A 61 6.18 10.01 1.76
N THR A 62 4.89 10.33 1.78
CA THR A 62 4.25 11.06 2.90
C THR A 62 4.02 10.18 4.13
N PRO A 63 3.86 10.74 5.33
CA PRO A 63 3.59 9.97 6.56
C PRO A 63 2.21 9.30 6.61
N VAL A 64 1.50 9.22 5.48
CA VAL A 64 0.22 8.55 5.33
C VAL A 64 0.43 7.02 5.41
N PRO A 65 -0.54 6.26 5.94
CA PRO A 65 -0.50 4.80 5.93
C PRO A 65 -0.46 4.25 4.50
N PHE A 66 0.74 3.89 4.07
CA PHE A 66 1.03 3.29 2.77
C PHE A 66 0.25 2.01 2.47
N GLN A 67 -0.13 1.27 3.51
CA GLN A 67 -0.92 0.05 3.37
C GLN A 67 -2.26 0.33 2.69
N LEU A 68 -2.86 1.50 2.92
CA LEU A 68 -4.09 1.90 2.22
C LEU A 68 -3.84 2.06 0.72
N GLY A 69 -2.78 2.77 0.33
CA GLY A 69 -2.39 2.91 -1.08
C GLY A 69 -2.09 1.56 -1.74
N THR A 70 -1.47 0.65 -1.00
CA THR A 70 -1.18 -0.71 -1.47
C THR A 70 -2.44 -1.55 -1.69
N LEU A 71 -3.40 -1.51 -0.78
CA LEU A 71 -4.70 -2.18 -0.98
C LEU A 71 -5.43 -1.59 -2.17
N SER A 72 -5.49 -0.26 -2.27
CA SER A 72 -6.14 0.41 -3.40
C SER A 72 -5.49 0.02 -4.72
N ALA A 73 -4.15 -0.05 -4.80
CA ALA A 73 -3.45 -0.51 -5.98
C ALA A 73 -3.78 -1.96 -6.35
N GLY A 74 -3.89 -2.85 -5.35
CA GLY A 74 -4.28 -4.25 -5.56
C GLY A 74 -5.73 -4.39 -6.02
N LEU A 75 -6.66 -3.68 -5.39
CA LEU A 75 -8.08 -3.65 -5.77
C LEU A 75 -8.29 -3.08 -7.17
N ILE A 76 -7.54 -2.05 -7.56
CA ILE A 76 -7.58 -1.48 -8.91
C ILE A 76 -6.82 -2.37 -9.90
N GLY A 77 -6.08 -3.39 -9.45
CA GLY A 77 -5.33 -4.30 -10.32
C GLY A 77 -4.24 -3.60 -11.13
N MET A 78 -3.57 -2.63 -10.50
CA MET A 78 -2.49 -1.86 -11.09
C MET A 78 -1.29 -2.76 -11.42
N ARG A 79 -0.65 -2.60 -12.59
CA ARG A 79 0.42 -3.53 -12.99
C ARG A 79 1.51 -3.69 -11.92
N LEU A 80 1.82 -4.96 -11.61
CA LEU A 80 2.75 -5.35 -10.56
C LEU A 80 4.16 -4.77 -10.73
N ASP A 81 4.64 -4.68 -11.97
CA ASP A 81 5.95 -4.13 -12.30
C ASP A 81 6.07 -2.64 -11.93
N GLY A 82 5.08 -1.83 -12.33
CA GLY A 82 5.00 -0.42 -11.96
C GLY A 82 4.79 -0.23 -10.46
N PHE A 83 3.95 -1.05 -9.84
CA PHE A 83 3.71 -1.04 -8.40
C PHE A 83 5.00 -1.28 -7.62
N ILE A 84 5.75 -2.36 -7.92
CA ILE A 84 7.01 -2.68 -7.24
C ILE A 84 8.02 -1.54 -7.41
N ALA A 85 8.14 -0.97 -8.61
CA ALA A 85 9.05 0.14 -8.86
C ALA A 85 8.71 1.38 -8.00
N VAL A 86 7.44 1.79 -7.98
CA VAL A 86 6.97 2.95 -7.21
C VAL A 86 7.19 2.75 -5.71
N ILE A 87 6.94 1.56 -5.20
CA ILE A 87 7.14 1.26 -3.77
C ILE A 87 8.61 1.24 -3.41
N ALA A 88 9.44 0.56 -4.22
CA ALA A 88 10.87 0.49 -3.95
C ALA A 88 11.48 1.90 -3.87
N ILE A 89 11.10 2.78 -4.80
CA ILE A 89 11.56 4.17 -4.82
C ILE A 89 11.00 4.95 -3.63
N SER A 90 9.68 4.95 -3.43
CA SER A 90 9.05 5.74 -2.35
C SER A 90 9.52 5.30 -0.95
N ARG A 91 9.62 3.99 -0.72
CA ARG A 91 10.14 3.43 0.55
C ARG A 91 11.63 3.67 0.72
N GLY A 92 12.41 3.57 -0.36
CA GLY A 92 13.81 3.98 -0.36
C GLY A 92 13.96 5.43 0.09
N ILE A 93 13.26 6.37 -0.57
CA ILE A 93 13.29 7.80 -0.21
C ILE A 93 12.88 8.00 1.24
N ARG A 94 11.82 7.34 1.71
CA ARG A 94 11.35 7.49 3.10
C ARG A 94 12.40 7.01 4.10
N TYR A 95 12.88 5.77 3.99
CA TYR A 95 13.78 5.20 5.00
C TYR A 95 15.18 5.83 4.96
N PHE A 96 15.71 6.08 3.77
CA PHE A 96 17.01 6.76 3.64
C PHE A 96 16.90 8.26 3.95
N GLY A 97 15.81 8.91 3.55
CA GLY A 97 15.51 10.30 3.89
C GLY A 97 15.33 10.48 5.40
N LEU A 98 14.59 9.58 6.06
CA LEU A 98 14.45 9.57 7.51
C LEU A 98 15.80 9.35 8.20
N ALA A 99 16.61 8.39 7.73
CA ALA A 99 17.95 8.16 8.27
C ALA A 99 18.87 9.38 8.13
N ALA A 100 18.78 10.11 7.00
CA ALA A 100 19.51 11.36 6.81
C ALA A 100 18.98 12.48 7.72
N LEU A 101 17.66 12.63 7.84
CA LEU A 101 17.03 13.64 8.70
C LEU A 101 17.35 13.41 10.17
N VAL A 102 17.29 12.17 10.66
CA VAL A 102 17.64 11.81 12.04
C VAL A 102 19.12 12.12 12.31
N ARG A 103 20.00 11.93 11.32
CA ARG A 103 21.42 12.29 11.44
C ARG A 103 21.64 13.80 11.56
N VAL A 104 20.78 14.63 10.96
CA VAL A 104 20.90 16.09 10.96
C VAL A 104 20.14 16.75 12.13
N PHE A 105 18.93 16.27 12.46
CA PHE A 105 18.02 16.90 13.43
C PHE A 105 17.86 16.10 14.74
N GLY A 106 18.40 14.90 14.84
CA GLY A 106 18.36 14.07 16.05
C GLY A 106 17.00 13.41 16.36
N SER A 107 16.93 12.74 17.51
CA SER A 107 15.87 11.80 17.94
C SER A 107 14.49 12.40 18.24
N ARG A 108 14.29 13.71 18.08
CA ARG A 108 12.99 14.36 18.31
C ARG A 108 12.00 14.14 17.15
N LEU A 109 12.49 14.02 15.92
CA LEU A 109 11.67 13.79 14.73
C LEU A 109 11.12 12.37 14.66
N GLU A 110 11.91 11.39 15.08
CA GLU A 110 11.56 9.97 15.09
C GLU A 110 10.32 9.67 15.94
N LYS A 111 10.24 10.24 17.15
CA LYS A 111 9.11 10.05 18.07
C LYS A 111 7.79 10.64 17.57
N ILE A 112 7.82 11.69 16.75
CA ILE A 112 6.60 12.32 16.21
C ILE A 112 6.04 11.45 15.08
N LEU A 113 6.90 10.87 14.25
CA LEU A 113 6.50 9.98 13.16
C LEU A 113 5.97 8.64 13.69
N ASP A 114 6.67 8.01 14.64
CA ASP A 114 6.26 6.71 15.21
C ASP A 114 4.89 6.74 15.90
N ARG A 115 4.51 7.90 16.46
CA ARG A 115 3.25 8.05 17.21
C ARG A 115 2.00 7.85 16.34
N TYR A 116 2.07 8.14 15.04
CA TYR A 116 0.93 7.99 14.13
C TYR A 116 0.98 6.70 13.31
N GLU A 117 2.18 6.22 12.95
CA GLU A 117 2.33 5.02 12.11
C GLU A 117 2.03 3.71 12.83
N THR A 118 2.42 3.61 14.11
CA THR A 118 2.29 2.39 14.90
C THR A 118 0.85 1.86 15.03
N PRO A 119 -0.16 2.64 15.44
CA PRO A 119 -1.53 2.13 15.60
C PRO A 119 -2.17 1.72 14.28
N LEU A 120 -1.89 2.44 13.18
CA LEU A 120 -2.38 2.09 11.85
C LEU A 120 -1.75 0.79 11.33
N MET A 121 -0.46 0.58 11.58
CA MET A 121 0.23 -0.65 11.21
C MET A 121 -0.33 -1.86 11.96
N ILE A 122 -0.61 -1.72 13.27
CA ILE A 122 -1.21 -2.79 14.09
C ILE A 122 -2.63 -3.10 13.62
N GLY A 123 -3.47 -2.08 13.41
CA GLY A 123 -4.83 -2.27 12.91
C GLY A 123 -4.84 -2.97 11.55
N PHE A 124 -3.95 -2.58 10.65
CA PHE A 124 -3.81 -3.21 9.34
C PHE A 124 -3.31 -4.65 9.44
N LEU A 125 -2.32 -4.94 10.31
CA LEU A 125 -1.83 -6.29 10.53
C LEU A 125 -2.94 -7.23 11.02
N LEU A 126 -3.80 -6.74 11.92
CA LEU A 126 -4.95 -7.51 12.40
C LEU A 126 -5.94 -7.81 11.26
N ILE A 127 -6.26 -6.82 10.43
CA ILE A 127 -7.11 -7.01 9.24
C ILE A 127 -6.45 -8.01 8.29
N PHE A 128 -5.16 -7.86 8.01
CA PHE A 128 -4.39 -8.73 7.11
C PHE A 128 -4.39 -10.19 7.58
N VAL A 129 -4.15 -10.44 8.87
CA VAL A 129 -4.24 -11.79 9.44
C VAL A 129 -5.66 -12.32 9.37
N GLY A 130 -6.67 -11.50 9.67
CA GLY A 130 -8.08 -11.88 9.53
C GLY A 130 -8.47 -12.28 8.11
N LEU A 131 -7.99 -11.55 7.10
CA LEU A 131 -8.21 -11.85 5.69
C LEU A 131 -7.54 -13.14 5.25
N ILE A 132 -6.30 -13.41 5.69
CA ILE A 132 -5.62 -14.68 5.42
C ILE A 132 -6.39 -15.85 6.03
N VAL A 133 -6.84 -15.72 7.27
CA VAL A 133 -7.63 -16.76 7.94
C VAL A 133 -8.95 -17.01 7.22
N TYR A 134 -9.63 -15.95 6.78
CA TYR A 134 -10.85 -16.09 5.99
C TYR A 134 -10.62 -16.81 4.66
N SER A 135 -9.57 -16.44 3.92
CA SER A 135 -9.20 -17.06 2.65
C SER A 135 -8.80 -18.53 2.78
N LEU A 136 -8.33 -18.99 3.95
CA LEU A 136 -8.02 -20.40 4.20
C LEU A 136 -9.25 -21.20 4.66
N ALA A 137 -10.32 -20.52 5.07
CA ALA A 137 -11.53 -21.13 5.60
C ALA A 137 -12.70 -21.21 4.58
N SER A 138 -12.61 -20.50 3.46
CA SER A 138 -13.53 -20.59 2.31
C SER A 138 -13.01 -21.56 1.26
#